data_AF-A0A953Q522-F1
#
_entry.id   AF-A0A953Q522-F1
#
_cell.length_a   1.000
_cell.length_b   1.000
_cell.length_c   1.000
_cell.angle_alpha   90.00
_cell.angle_beta   90.00
_cell.angle_gamma   90.00
#
_symmetry.space_group_name_H-M   'P 1'
#
loop_
_entity.id
_entity.type
_entity.pdbx_description
1 polymer ?
#
loop_
_entity_poly.entity_id
_entity_poly.type
_entity_poly.pdbx_seq_one_letter_code
_entity_poly.pdbx_strand_id
1 'polypeptide(L)'
;MKKVQTALLTVLPAVAVIVGLCLMGQPSIAQNSTSPNPNATQQQPTPPDDQRTAAEAATFTGKIVKSGGKLVLADGTNQTTYQLDDQQKAKEFVNKNVKVTGVLDISSGTIRVSAIELV
;
A
#
# COMPACT_ATOMS: atom_id res chain seq x y z
N MET A 1 9.29 -29.14 -29.25
CA MET A 1 10.34 -30.09 -28.79
C MET A 1 10.86 -29.63 -27.44
N LYS A 2 10.74 -30.51 -26.43
CA LYS A 2 11.38 -30.54 -25.10
C LYS A 2 11.10 -29.39 -24.10
N LYS A 3 10.38 -29.78 -23.04
CA LYS A 3 10.19 -29.13 -21.75
C LYS A 3 11.50 -29.18 -20.95
N VAL A 4 11.78 -28.18 -20.11
CA VAL A 4 12.75 -28.32 -19.02
C VAL A 4 12.15 -27.71 -17.75
N GLN A 5 11.54 -28.57 -16.94
CA GLN A 5 11.38 -28.38 -15.51
C GLN A 5 12.73 -28.66 -14.84
N THR A 6 13.16 -27.81 -13.91
CA THR A 6 14.01 -28.27 -12.82
C THR A 6 13.66 -27.51 -11.56
N ALA A 7 12.89 -28.17 -10.69
CA ALA A 7 12.81 -27.83 -9.28
C ALA A 7 14.16 -28.15 -8.63
N LEU A 8 14.68 -27.27 -7.78
CA LEU A 8 15.78 -27.60 -6.88
C LEU A 8 15.38 -27.33 -5.43
N LEU A 9 15.30 -28.44 -4.75
CA LEU A 9 15.12 -28.71 -3.33
C LEU A 9 16.40 -28.40 -2.55
N THR A 10 16.32 -27.68 -1.42
CA THR A 10 17.21 -27.88 -0.27
C THR A 10 16.55 -27.41 1.03
N VAL A 11 16.90 -28.08 2.12
CA VAL A 11 16.09 -28.37 3.31
C VAL A 11 16.68 -27.77 4.59
N LEU A 12 15.77 -27.37 5.50
CA LEU A 12 15.74 -27.55 6.98
C LEU A 12 16.73 -26.83 7.95
N PRO A 13 16.35 -26.72 9.25
CA PRO A 13 16.61 -25.60 10.17
C PRO A 13 17.67 -25.90 11.24
N ALA A 14 18.09 -24.87 12.00
CA ALA A 14 18.76 -25.06 13.28
C ALA A 14 18.38 -23.98 14.31
N VAL A 15 18.17 -24.47 15.53
CA VAL A 15 17.61 -23.88 16.75
C VAL A 15 18.71 -23.24 17.61
N ALA A 16 18.38 -22.19 18.38
CA ALA A 16 18.88 -21.89 19.75
C ALA A 16 18.47 -20.45 20.16
N VAL A 17 18.21 -20.02 21.41
CA VAL A 17 18.08 -20.58 22.76
C VAL A 17 17.42 -19.45 23.60
N ILE A 18 16.64 -19.83 24.61
CA ILE A 18 15.89 -18.97 25.56
C ILE A 18 16.83 -18.38 26.64
N VAL A 19 16.45 -17.22 27.22
CA VAL A 19 16.71 -16.67 28.59
C VAL A 19 16.80 -15.14 28.44
N GLY A 20 16.04 -14.23 29.07
CA GLY A 20 15.23 -14.26 30.27
C GLY A 20 15.75 -13.15 31.21
N LEU A 21 15.03 -12.04 31.40
CA LEU A 21 15.01 -11.28 32.66
C LEU A 21 13.95 -10.16 32.65
N CYS A 22 13.14 -10.12 33.69
CA CYS A 22 12.07 -9.16 33.95
C CYS A 22 12.64 -8.03 34.83
N LEU A 23 12.41 -6.76 34.49
CA LEU A 23 12.56 -5.64 35.41
C LEU A 23 11.40 -4.65 35.26
N MET A 24 10.77 -4.43 36.41
CA MET A 24 9.63 -3.60 36.74
C MET A 24 9.84 -2.09 36.51
N GLY A 25 8.74 -1.39 36.15
CA GLY A 25 8.65 0.07 36.20
C GLY A 25 7.35 0.61 35.59
N GLN A 26 6.31 0.79 36.42
CA GLN A 26 5.16 1.64 36.08
C GLN A 26 5.42 3.07 36.54
N PRO A 27 4.98 4.08 35.78
CA PRO A 27 4.44 5.28 36.38
C PRO A 27 3.00 5.55 35.93
N SER A 28 2.15 5.70 36.94
CA SER A 28 0.78 6.19 36.86
C SER A 28 0.76 7.70 36.59
N ILE A 29 -0.03 8.15 35.62
CA ILE A 29 -0.58 9.51 35.47
C ILE A 29 -1.58 9.45 34.31
N ALA A 30 -2.76 10.04 34.30
CA ALA A 30 -3.64 10.66 35.27
C ALA A 30 -5.02 10.71 34.58
N GLN A 31 -6.12 10.65 35.34
CA GLN A 31 -7.47 10.80 34.81
C GLN A 31 -7.64 12.20 34.18
N ASN A 32 -8.20 12.29 32.97
CA ASN A 32 -8.98 13.46 32.60
C ASN A 32 -10.13 13.13 31.63
N SER A 33 -11.32 13.07 32.22
CA SER A 33 -12.57 13.68 31.76
C SER A 33 -12.89 13.71 30.26
N THR A 34 -13.95 12.99 29.92
CA THR A 34 -14.84 13.12 28.76
C THR A 34 -15.12 14.57 28.31
N SER A 35 -15.04 14.81 27.01
CA SER A 35 -15.93 15.71 26.25
C SER A 35 -15.96 15.29 24.77
N PRO A 36 -17.12 14.89 24.20
CA PRO A 36 -17.24 14.58 22.79
C PRO A 36 -17.39 15.88 21.98
N ASN A 37 -16.47 16.16 21.07
CA ASN A 37 -16.67 17.19 20.04
C ASN A 37 -16.66 16.52 18.64
N PRO A 38 -17.79 16.49 17.91
CA PRO A 38 -17.86 15.95 16.57
C PRO A 38 -17.66 17.10 15.56
N ASN A 39 -16.46 17.21 14.99
CA ASN A 39 -16.17 17.70 13.63
C ASN A 39 -14.78 18.33 13.55
N ALA A 40 -13.83 17.58 12.98
CA ALA A 40 -12.74 18.12 12.16
C ALA A 40 -12.06 16.96 11.42
N THR A 41 -12.68 16.50 10.33
CA THR A 41 -12.02 15.63 9.36
C THR A 41 -11.15 16.50 8.45
N GLN A 42 -9.94 16.82 8.89
CA GLN A 42 -8.85 17.23 8.00
C GLN A 42 -7.60 16.46 8.42
N GLN A 43 -7.43 15.29 7.81
CA GLN A 43 -6.24 14.46 7.92
C GLN A 43 -5.11 15.16 7.16
N GLN A 44 -4.29 15.91 7.89
CA GLN A 44 -2.96 16.29 7.45
C GLN A 44 -2.04 15.06 7.62
N PRO A 45 -1.13 14.74 6.68
CA PRO A 45 -0.33 13.53 6.77
C PRO A 45 0.66 13.62 7.93
N THR A 46 0.41 12.88 9.01
CA THR A 46 1.43 12.52 10.00
C THR A 46 2.35 11.46 9.38
N PRO A 47 3.68 11.62 9.40
CA PRO A 47 4.58 10.50 9.13
C PRO A 47 4.56 9.55 10.34
N PRO A 48 4.27 8.24 10.18
CA PRO A 48 4.43 7.29 11.26
C PRO A 48 5.85 6.72 11.26
N ASP A 49 6.42 6.73 12.45
CA ASP A 49 7.58 5.98 12.92
C ASP A 49 7.38 4.45 12.73
N ASP A 50 8.48 3.72 12.69
CA ASP A 50 8.72 2.36 12.20
C ASP A 50 7.76 1.22 12.64
N GLN A 51 7.60 0.25 11.72
CA GLN A 51 7.32 -1.18 11.93
C GLN A 51 5.89 -1.68 12.20
N ARG A 52 5.09 -1.65 11.13
CA ARG A 52 4.32 -2.82 10.67
C ARG A 52 4.29 -2.74 9.15
N THR A 53 4.83 -3.72 8.42
CA THR A 53 4.75 -3.76 6.94
C THR A 53 3.31 -4.05 6.48
N ALA A 54 2.39 -3.17 6.83
CA ALA A 54 1.16 -2.98 6.08
C ALA A 54 1.57 -2.15 4.87
N ALA A 55 1.27 -2.60 3.66
CA ALA A 55 1.52 -1.80 2.47
C ALA A 55 0.68 -0.51 2.60
N GLU A 56 1.35 0.61 2.82
CA GLU A 56 0.71 1.89 3.09
C GLU A 56 0.10 2.46 1.82
N ALA A 57 -1.04 3.16 1.97
CA ALA A 57 -1.68 3.83 0.86
C ALA A 57 -0.84 5.04 0.42
N ALA A 58 -0.43 5.03 -0.84
CA ALA A 58 0.32 6.09 -1.49
C ALA A 58 -0.54 6.77 -2.56
N THR A 59 -0.05 7.90 -3.08
CA THR A 59 -0.71 8.66 -4.14
C THR A 59 0.13 8.64 -5.41
N PHE A 60 -0.52 8.34 -6.52
CA PHE A 60 0.10 8.21 -7.84
C PHE A 60 -0.58 9.17 -8.81
N THR A 61 0.18 9.97 -9.54
CA THR A 61 -0.38 10.92 -10.52
C THR A 61 -0.02 10.46 -11.92
N GLY A 62 -0.98 10.56 -12.85
CA GLY A 62 -0.74 10.14 -14.23
C GLY A 62 -2.00 10.21 -15.09
N LYS A 63 -1.90 9.65 -16.29
CA LYS A 63 -3.05 9.53 -17.20
C LYS A 63 -3.59 8.10 -17.18
N ILE A 64 -4.90 7.94 -17.04
CA ILE A 64 -5.51 6.61 -17.20
C ILE A 64 -5.63 6.28 -18.69
N VAL A 65 -5.01 5.19 -19.12
CA VAL A 65 -5.03 4.72 -20.51
C VAL A 65 -5.38 3.23 -20.57
N LYS A 66 -5.85 2.77 -21.72
CA LYS A 66 -6.09 1.35 -21.96
C LYS A 66 -4.82 0.72 -22.54
N SER A 67 -4.29 -0.32 -21.88
CA SER A 67 -3.12 -1.08 -22.32
C SER A 67 -3.35 -2.57 -22.05
N GLY A 68 -3.02 -3.43 -23.02
CA GLY A 68 -3.16 -4.89 -22.86
C GLY A 68 -4.56 -5.36 -22.49
N GLY A 69 -5.61 -4.64 -22.91
CA GLY A 69 -7.01 -4.94 -22.56
C GLY A 69 -7.45 -4.49 -21.17
N LYS A 70 -6.56 -3.86 -20.38
CA LYS A 70 -6.83 -3.34 -19.04
C LYS A 70 -6.60 -1.83 -18.96
N LEU A 71 -7.11 -1.20 -17.92
CA LEU A 71 -6.85 0.19 -17.57
C LEU A 71 -5.62 0.26 -16.68
N VAL A 72 -4.72 1.16 -17.05
CA VAL A 72 -3.46 1.41 -16.37
C VAL A 72 -3.31 2.91 -16.11
N LEU A 73 -2.64 3.25 -15.02
CA LEU A 73 -2.15 4.61 -14.78
C LEU A 73 -0.77 4.74 -15.42
N ALA A 74 -0.65 5.61 -16.43
CA ALA A 74 0.62 5.97 -17.03
C ALA A 74 1.18 7.22 -16.32
N ASP A 75 2.24 7.03 -15.54
CA ASP A 75 3.02 8.11 -14.94
C ASP A 75 4.02 8.63 -15.97
N GLY A 76 3.78 9.84 -16.47
CA GLY A 76 4.65 10.50 -17.44
C GLY A 76 6.00 10.96 -16.87
N THR A 77 6.10 11.12 -15.55
CA THR A 77 7.31 11.58 -14.86
C THR A 77 8.32 10.45 -14.75
N ASN A 78 7.86 9.30 -14.25
CA ASN A 78 8.70 8.12 -14.03
C ASN A 78 8.68 7.14 -15.21
N GLN A 79 7.98 7.48 -16.30
CA GLN A 79 7.75 6.63 -17.47
C GLN A 79 7.28 5.20 -17.09
N THR A 80 6.53 5.09 -16.00
CA THR A 80 6.09 3.82 -15.42
C THR A 80 4.59 3.67 -15.60
N THR A 81 4.13 2.45 -15.83
CA THR A 81 2.70 2.13 -15.93
C THR A 81 2.30 1.17 -14.84
N TYR A 82 1.25 1.51 -14.10
CA TYR A 82 0.69 0.68 -13.04
C TYR A 82 -0.68 0.17 -13.45
N GLN A 83 -0.95 -1.12 -13.27
CA GLN A 83 -2.30 -1.64 -13.44
C GLN A 83 -3.20 -1.12 -12.33
N LEU A 84 -4.46 -0.84 -12.64
CA LEU A 84 -5.47 -0.52 -11.62
C LEU A 84 -6.27 -1.79 -11.34
N ASP A 85 -6.52 -2.16 -10.08
CA ASP A 85 -7.36 -3.33 -9.82
C ASP A 85 -8.86 -3.03 -10.03
N ASP A 86 -9.31 -1.85 -9.60
CA ASP A 86 -10.67 -1.36 -9.82
C ASP A 86 -10.82 -0.77 -11.24
N GLN A 87 -10.95 -1.69 -12.19
CA GLN A 87 -11.19 -1.38 -13.60
C GLN A 87 -12.54 -0.68 -13.83
N GLN A 88 -13.51 -0.81 -12.92
CA GLN A 88 -14.82 -0.18 -13.07
C GLN A 88 -14.74 1.30 -12.72
N LYS A 89 -14.19 1.63 -11.55
CA LYS A 89 -13.96 3.02 -11.13
C LYS A 89 -13.05 3.76 -12.11
N ALA A 90 -11.99 3.11 -12.62
CA ALA A 90 -11.07 3.74 -13.57
C ALA A 90 -11.68 4.07 -14.94
N LYS A 91 -12.77 3.41 -15.37
CA LYS A 91 -13.39 3.63 -16.69
C LYS A 91 -13.87 5.07 -16.89
N GLU A 92 -14.38 5.69 -15.83
CA GLU A 92 -14.92 7.06 -15.86
C GLU A 92 -13.82 8.11 -16.13
N PHE A 93 -12.56 7.72 -15.91
CA PHE A 93 -11.40 8.60 -15.99
C PHE A 93 -10.47 8.29 -17.17
N VAL A 94 -10.89 7.45 -18.12
CA VAL A 94 -10.07 7.12 -19.29
C VAL A 94 -9.70 8.38 -20.08
N ASN A 95 -8.43 8.46 -20.47
CA ASN A 95 -7.75 9.59 -21.12
C ASN A 95 -7.64 10.87 -20.28
N LYS A 96 -8.09 10.86 -19.02
CA LYS A 96 -7.96 11.99 -18.10
C LYS A 96 -6.67 11.89 -17.29
N ASN A 97 -6.14 13.05 -16.92
CA ASN A 97 -5.10 13.11 -15.90
C ASN A 97 -5.79 12.98 -14.53
N VAL A 98 -5.24 12.15 -13.67
CA VAL A 98 -5.79 11.85 -12.36
C VAL A 98 -4.72 11.69 -11.32
N LYS A 99 -5.17 11.80 -10.07
CA LYS A 99 -4.48 11.39 -8.86
C LYS A 99 -5.19 10.14 -8.32
N VAL A 100 -4.47 9.03 -8.23
CA VAL A 100 -4.95 7.75 -7.73
C VAL A 100 -4.38 7.53 -6.34
N THR A 101 -5.22 7.36 -5.33
CA THR A 101 -4.82 6.97 -3.98
C THR A 101 -5.05 5.48 -3.81
N GLY A 102 -4.05 4.75 -3.35
CA GLY A 102 -4.14 3.30 -3.22
C GLY A 102 -2.85 2.64 -2.74
N VAL A 103 -2.88 1.33 -2.64
CA VAL A 103 -1.72 0.53 -2.20
C VAL A 103 -1.09 -0.15 -3.40
N LEU A 104 0.22 0.02 -3.62
CA LEU A 104 0.92 -0.67 -4.71
C LEU A 104 1.27 -2.11 -4.30
N ASP A 105 0.69 -3.07 -5.01
CA ASP A 105 1.11 -4.46 -4.99
C ASP A 105 2.37 -4.60 -5.86
N ILE A 106 3.54 -4.57 -5.22
CA ILE A 106 4.85 -4.60 -5.89
C ILE A 106 5.05 -5.90 -6.69
N SER A 107 4.50 -7.01 -6.20
CA SER A 107 4.60 -8.32 -6.85
C SER A 107 3.92 -8.35 -8.22
N SER A 108 2.83 -7.60 -8.39
CA SER A 108 2.04 -7.58 -9.63
C SER A 108 2.11 -6.26 -10.40
N GLY A 109 2.68 -5.20 -9.82
CA GLY A 109 2.65 -3.85 -10.38
C GLY A 109 1.23 -3.26 -10.45
N THR A 110 0.35 -3.68 -9.53
CA THR A 110 -1.06 -3.28 -9.51
C THR A 110 -1.34 -2.36 -8.32
N ILE A 111 -1.94 -1.21 -8.57
CA ILE A 111 -2.45 -0.32 -7.53
C ILE A 111 -3.84 -0.83 -7.12
N ARG A 112 -3.98 -1.13 -5.83
CA ARG A 112 -5.26 -1.35 -5.15
C ARG A 112 -5.92 0.01 -4.93
N VAL A 113 -6.87 0.35 -5.78
CA VAL A 113 -7.45 1.69 -5.87
C VAL A 113 -8.40 1.93 -4.70
N SER A 114 -8.10 2.95 -3.90
CA SER A 114 -9.03 3.49 -2.90
C SER A 114 -9.84 4.65 -3.48
N ALA A 115 -9.17 5.61 -4.12
CA ALA A 115 -9.79 6.80 -4.70
C ALA A 115 -9.12 7.20 -6.03
N ILE A 116 -9.91 7.87 -6.89
CA ILE A 116 -9.43 8.48 -8.12
C ILE A 116 -10.03 9.88 -8.17
N GLU A 117 -9.18 10.89 -8.35
CA GLU A 117 -9.56 12.29 -8.45
C GLU A 117 -8.98 12.89 -9.73
N LEU A 118 -9.73 13.79 -10.39
CA LEU A 118 -9.21 14.53 -11.54
C LEU A 118 -8.14 15.52 -11.09
N VAL A 119 -7.11 15.74 -11.91
CA VAL A 119 -6.11 16.81 -11.74
C VAL A 119 -6.11 17.79 -12.90
#